data_AF-A0A6J4QCJ3-F1
#
_entry.id   AF-A0A6J4QCJ3-F1
#
_cell.length_a   1.000
_cell.length_b   1.000
_cell.length_c   1.000
_cell.angle_alpha   90.00
_cell.angle_beta   90.00
_cell.angle_gamma   90.00
#
_symmetry.space_group_name_H-M   'P 1'
#
loop_
_entity.id
_entity.type
_entity.pdbx_description
1 polymer ?
#
loop_
_entity_poly.entity_id
_entity_poly.type
_entity_poly.pdbx_seq_one_letter_code
_entity_poly.pdbx_strand_id
1 'polypeptide(L)'
;MAGTNNGKFSELFAVIEDYARREYHYQDKALQIIAGSYVFMFESEDMPDARPVLDGILEQYDYAFTTIERGNLDPLIVDAIVRVALYREEYMEWGINRLGKVLESLFRRSRTDDTYADYVEDSALVIRGLERMITGSVLEDFVDAANGQ
;
A
#
# COMPACT_ATOMS: atom_id res chain seq x y z
N MET A 1 7.10 26.47 -2.14
CA MET A 1 8.17 26.31 -1.12
C MET A 1 8.24 24.83 -0.81
N ALA A 2 9.32 24.16 -1.24
CA ALA A 2 9.51 22.74 -0.98
C ALA A 2 10.13 22.60 0.42
N GLY A 3 9.35 22.12 1.38
CA GLY A 3 9.91 21.70 2.67
C GLY A 3 10.80 20.49 2.41
N THR A 4 12.08 20.62 2.68
CA THR A 4 12.98 19.47 2.80
C THR A 4 12.48 18.64 3.97
N ASN A 5 11.79 17.53 3.66
CA ASN A 5 11.39 16.51 4.62
C ASN A 5 12.67 15.93 5.22
N ASN A 6 13.05 16.43 6.40
CA ASN A 6 14.30 16.09 7.08
C ASN A 6 14.20 14.74 7.83
N GLY A 7 13.35 13.83 7.34
CA GLY A 7 13.17 12.49 7.89
C GLY A 7 14.29 11.55 7.45
N LYS A 8 14.50 10.46 8.20
CA LYS A 8 15.46 9.43 7.81
C LYS A 8 15.12 8.88 6.43
N PHE A 9 16.16 8.52 5.69
CA PHE A 9 16.05 7.94 4.35
C PHE A 9 15.38 8.86 3.31
N SER A 10 15.42 10.18 3.48
CA SER A 10 14.88 11.14 2.52
C SER A 10 15.41 10.94 1.09
N GLU A 11 16.68 10.56 0.94
CA GLU A 11 17.31 10.27 -0.34
C GLU A 11 16.75 8.98 -0.97
N LEU A 12 16.50 7.96 -0.15
CA LEU A 12 15.85 6.72 -0.61
C LEU A 12 14.42 7.03 -1.06
N PHE A 13 13.68 7.85 -0.32
CA PHE A 13 12.33 8.26 -0.69
C PHE A 13 12.27 9.08 -1.98
N ALA A 14 13.26 9.95 -2.22
CA ALA A 14 13.37 10.65 -3.50
C ALA A 14 13.56 9.67 -4.67
N VAL A 15 14.32 8.58 -4.48
CA VAL A 15 14.48 7.51 -5.49
C VAL A 15 13.17 6.74 -5.68
N ILE A 16 12.46 6.40 -4.60
CA ILE A 16 11.15 5.73 -4.66
C ILE A 16 10.15 6.59 -5.44
N GLU A 17 10.06 7.89 -5.15
CA GLU A 17 9.20 8.83 -5.88
C GLU A 17 9.52 8.88 -7.37
N ASP A 18 10.82 8.94 -7.72
CA ASP A 18 11.25 8.95 -9.11
C ASP A 18 10.89 7.63 -9.81
N TYR A 19 11.02 6.49 -9.13
CA TYR A 19 10.67 5.18 -9.66
C TYR A 19 9.15 5.03 -9.86
N ALA A 20 8.35 5.55 -8.94
CA ALA A 20 6.89 5.48 -9.00
C ALA A 20 6.28 6.22 -10.20
N ARG A 21 6.98 7.22 -10.74
CA ARG A 21 6.55 8.01 -11.91
C ARG A 21 6.92 7.38 -13.26
N ARG A 22 7.56 6.21 -13.25
CA ARG A 22 8.05 5.51 -14.45
C ARG A 22 7.17 4.30 -14.76
N GLU A 23 7.65 3.43 -15.65
CA GLU A 23 6.96 2.22 -16.09
C GLU A 23 6.92 1.13 -15.00
N TYR A 24 6.04 0.14 -15.21
CA TYR A 24 5.71 -0.95 -14.26
C TYR A 24 6.91 -1.52 -13.51
N HIS A 25 8.03 -1.84 -14.18
CA HIS A 25 9.19 -2.45 -13.51
C HIS A 25 9.82 -1.55 -12.43
N TYR A 26 9.77 -0.23 -12.60
CA TYR A 26 10.25 0.71 -11.59
C TYR A 26 9.23 0.86 -10.46
N GLN A 27 7.94 0.86 -10.79
CA GLN A 27 6.86 0.93 -9.82
C GLN A 27 6.80 -0.33 -8.94
N ASP A 28 6.95 -1.52 -9.52
CA ASP A 28 7.12 -2.78 -8.80
C ASP A 28 8.26 -2.69 -7.77
N LYS A 29 9.41 -2.12 -8.17
CA LYS A 29 10.54 -1.90 -7.26
C LYS A 29 10.22 -0.87 -6.18
N ALA A 30 9.52 0.21 -6.52
CA ALA A 30 9.07 1.19 -5.55
C ALA A 30 8.13 0.55 -4.50
N LEU A 31 7.18 -0.28 -4.94
CA LEU A 31 6.27 -1.02 -4.06
C LEU A 31 7.02 -2.00 -3.15
N GLN A 32 8.00 -2.75 -3.68
CA GLN A 32 8.84 -3.65 -2.88
C GLN A 32 9.61 -2.89 -1.80
N ILE A 33 10.19 -1.74 -2.13
CA ILE A 33 10.95 -0.94 -1.16
C ILE A 33 10.02 -0.36 -0.09
N ILE A 34 8.85 0.19 -0.48
CA ILE A 34 7.85 0.68 0.46
C ILE A 34 7.40 -0.46 1.39
N ALA A 35 7.01 -1.61 0.84
CA ALA A 35 6.63 -2.75 1.66
C ALA A 35 7.77 -3.22 2.58
N GLY A 36 9.03 -3.10 2.14
CA GLY A 36 10.21 -3.44 2.94
C GLY A 36 10.64 -2.39 3.97
N SER A 37 10.23 -1.12 3.82
CA SER A 37 10.64 -0.03 4.71
C SER A 37 9.66 0.20 5.85
N TYR A 38 8.37 -0.04 5.65
CA TYR A 38 7.32 0.13 6.66
C TYR A 38 7.10 -1.12 7.53
N VAL A 39 8.15 -1.91 7.77
CA VAL A 39 8.07 -3.18 8.54
C VAL A 39 8.30 -2.98 10.04
N PHE A 40 8.86 -1.84 10.44
CA PHE A 40 9.28 -1.61 11.82
C PHE A 40 8.33 -0.69 12.57
N MET A 41 7.42 -1.28 13.35
CA MET A 41 6.54 -0.60 14.32
C MET A 41 7.28 -0.04 15.55
N PHE A 42 8.62 -0.03 15.54
CA PHE A 42 9.46 0.35 16.69
C PHE A 42 10.47 1.46 16.37
N GLU A 43 10.48 2.01 15.16
CA GLU A 43 11.33 3.18 14.89
C GLU A 43 10.72 4.43 15.49
N SER A 44 11.48 5.06 16.40
CA SER A 44 11.10 6.28 17.12
C SER A 44 11.09 7.55 16.25
N GLU A 45 11.40 7.45 14.96
CA GLU A 45 11.55 8.58 14.05
C GLU A 45 10.61 8.46 12.84
N ASP A 46 10.12 9.61 12.40
CA ASP A 46 9.13 9.75 11.35
C ASP A 46 9.70 9.37 9.97
N MET A 47 9.21 8.26 9.43
CA MET A 47 9.39 7.91 8.02
C MET A 47 8.68 8.94 7.13
N PRO A 48 9.24 9.27 5.96
CA PRO A 48 8.53 10.11 5.00
C PRO A 48 7.17 9.50 4.62
N ASP A 49 6.20 10.33 4.23
CA ASP A 49 4.85 9.87 3.88
C ASP A 49 4.81 9.25 2.48
N ALA A 50 4.64 7.92 2.38
CA ALA A 50 4.53 7.20 1.11
C ALA A 50 3.12 7.22 0.50
N ARG A 51 2.09 7.73 1.19
CA ARG A 51 0.71 7.75 0.68
C ARG A 51 0.61 8.44 -0.69
N PRO A 52 1.22 9.62 -0.93
CA PRO A 52 1.17 10.26 -2.24
C PRO A 52 1.83 9.43 -3.36
N VAL A 53 2.85 8.63 -3.02
CA VAL A 53 3.54 7.76 -3.98
C VAL A 53 2.62 6.61 -4.38
N LEU A 54 2.00 5.95 -3.39
CA LEU A 54 1.06 4.86 -3.63
C LEU A 54 -0.19 5.33 -4.38
N ASP A 55 -0.71 6.51 -4.03
CA ASP A 55 -1.82 7.14 -4.74
C ASP A 55 -1.47 7.37 -6.22
N GLY A 56 -0.28 7.93 -6.48
CA GLY A 56 0.20 8.17 -7.83
C GLY A 56 0.37 6.89 -8.66
N ILE A 57 0.79 5.77 -8.04
CA ILE A 57 0.84 4.47 -8.72
C ILE A 57 -0.58 3.97 -8.97
N LEU A 58 -1.44 3.91 -7.95
CA LEU A 58 -2.80 3.38 -8.06
C LEU A 58 -3.62 4.10 -9.14
N GLU A 59 -3.56 5.42 -9.18
CA GLU A 59 -4.32 6.24 -10.13
C GLU A 59 -3.91 5.98 -11.58
N GLN A 60 -2.63 5.70 -11.85
CA GLN A 60 -2.15 5.37 -13.20
C GLN A 60 -2.77 4.08 -13.76
N TYR A 61 -3.21 3.18 -12.88
CA TYR A 61 -3.76 1.87 -13.23
C TYR A 61 -5.25 1.74 -12.91
N ASP A 62 -5.96 2.85 -12.69
CA ASP A 62 -7.37 2.84 -12.25
C ASP A 62 -7.59 1.88 -11.08
N TYR A 63 -6.65 1.88 -10.13
CA TYR A 63 -6.63 1.04 -8.93
C TYR A 63 -6.52 -0.48 -9.18
N ALA A 64 -6.22 -0.93 -10.40
CA ALA A 64 -5.90 -2.32 -10.72
C ALA A 64 -4.45 -2.46 -11.19
N PHE A 65 -3.50 -2.38 -10.25
CA PHE A 65 -2.08 -2.63 -10.54
C PHE A 65 -1.83 -4.14 -10.68
N THR A 66 -1.59 -4.61 -11.91
CA THR A 66 -1.59 -6.03 -12.26
C THR A 66 -0.22 -6.52 -12.69
N THR A 67 0.06 -7.81 -12.45
CA THR A 67 1.27 -8.44 -12.98
C THR A 67 1.28 -8.42 -14.50
N ILE A 68 2.46 -8.17 -15.11
CA ILE A 68 2.60 -8.20 -16.58
C ILE A 68 2.35 -9.61 -17.13
N GLU A 69 2.74 -10.65 -16.40
CA GLU A 69 2.73 -12.02 -16.90
C GLU A 69 1.33 -12.65 -16.94
N ARG A 70 0.53 -12.44 -15.90
CA ARG A 70 -0.79 -13.09 -15.74
C ARG A 70 -1.95 -12.12 -15.78
N GLY A 71 -1.70 -10.82 -15.61
CA GLY A 71 -2.75 -9.80 -15.57
C GLY A 71 -3.62 -9.86 -14.31
N ASN A 72 -3.27 -10.71 -13.33
CA ASN A 72 -3.91 -10.73 -12.02
C ASN A 72 -3.36 -9.58 -11.15
N LEU A 73 -4.05 -9.25 -10.06
CA LEU A 73 -3.62 -8.23 -9.11
C LEU A 73 -2.20 -8.55 -8.60
N ASP A 74 -1.30 -7.57 -8.65
CA ASP A 74 0.01 -7.73 -8.05
C ASP A 74 -0.11 -7.66 -6.51
N PRO A 75 0.29 -8.70 -5.76
CA PRO A 75 0.16 -8.70 -4.31
C PRO A 75 0.92 -7.56 -3.61
N LEU A 76 1.95 -7.00 -4.26
CA LEU A 76 2.78 -5.94 -3.70
C LEU A 76 2.00 -4.65 -3.47
N ILE A 77 0.98 -4.35 -4.29
CA ILE A 77 0.18 -3.14 -4.08
C ILE A 77 -0.62 -3.25 -2.77
N VAL A 78 -1.17 -4.43 -2.48
CA VAL A 78 -1.90 -4.70 -1.24
C VAL A 78 -0.94 -4.65 -0.05
N ASP A 79 0.23 -5.29 -0.15
CA ASP A 79 1.18 -5.31 0.96
C ASP A 79 1.73 -3.91 1.29
N ALA A 80 2.04 -3.11 0.27
CA ALA A 80 2.51 -1.74 0.46
C ALA A 80 1.44 -0.85 1.12
N ILE A 81 0.18 -0.93 0.68
CA ILE A 81 -0.93 -0.19 1.30
C ILE A 81 -1.09 -0.59 2.76
N VAL A 82 -1.13 -1.90 3.06
CA VAL A 82 -1.31 -2.41 4.42
C VAL A 82 -0.21 -1.91 5.35
N ARG A 83 1.06 -1.98 4.92
CA ARG A 83 2.19 -1.57 5.77
C ARG A 83 2.24 -0.07 6.01
N VAL A 84 1.96 0.74 4.99
CA VAL A 84 1.86 2.19 5.18
C VAL A 84 0.68 2.52 6.09
N ALA A 85 -0.47 1.88 5.93
CA ALA A 85 -1.65 2.15 6.74
C ALA A 85 -1.48 1.73 8.22
N LEU A 86 -0.68 0.69 8.48
CA LEU A 86 -0.33 0.24 9.83
C LEU A 86 0.85 1.02 10.46
N TYR A 87 1.49 1.92 9.72
CA TYR A 87 2.61 2.69 10.26
C TYR A 87 2.17 3.74 11.28
N ARG A 88 0.98 4.31 11.08
CA ARG A 88 0.36 5.28 11.98
C ARG A 88 -1.15 5.11 11.94
N GLU A 89 -1.79 5.21 13.10
CA GLU A 89 -3.24 5.12 13.23
C GLU A 89 -3.98 6.09 12.27
N GLU A 90 -3.47 7.31 12.10
CA GLU A 90 -4.00 8.31 11.17
C GLU A 90 -4.00 7.87 9.68
N TYR A 91 -3.24 6.84 9.31
CA TYR A 91 -3.17 6.32 7.94
C TYR A 91 -4.16 5.18 7.68
N MET A 92 -4.83 4.68 8.73
CA MET A 92 -5.77 3.55 8.65
C MET A 92 -6.92 3.82 7.68
N GLU A 93 -7.59 4.98 7.83
CA GLU A 93 -8.73 5.35 6.96
C GLU A 93 -8.29 5.44 5.50
N TRP A 94 -7.10 6.00 5.24
CA TRP A 94 -6.53 6.05 3.90
C TRP A 94 -6.34 4.64 3.33
N GLY A 95 -5.76 3.71 4.09
CA GLY A 95 -5.52 2.34 3.59
C GLY A 95 -6.81 1.58 3.31
N ILE A 96 -7.82 1.69 4.18
CA ILE A 96 -9.15 1.10 3.97
C ILE A 96 -9.79 1.66 2.70
N ASN A 97 -9.71 2.98 2.51
CA ASN A 97 -10.24 3.62 1.30
C ASN A 97 -9.54 3.10 0.04
N ARG A 98 -8.21 2.94 0.06
CA ARG A 98 -7.44 2.47 -1.11
C ARG A 98 -7.74 1.01 -1.43
N LEU A 99 -7.77 0.11 -0.45
CA LEU A 99 -8.15 -1.28 -0.68
C LEU A 99 -9.62 -1.40 -1.15
N GLY A 100 -10.51 -0.54 -0.67
CA GLY A 100 -11.89 -0.45 -1.18
C GLY A 100 -11.94 -0.10 -2.66
N LYS A 101 -11.18 0.91 -3.11
CA LYS A 101 -11.09 1.28 -4.53
C LYS A 101 -10.46 0.18 -5.39
N VAL A 102 -9.47 -0.55 -4.86
CA VAL A 102 -8.92 -1.73 -5.55
C VAL A 102 -10.04 -2.76 -5.77
N LEU A 103 -10.81 -3.12 -4.73
CA LEU A 103 -11.96 -4.04 -4.87
C LEU A 103 -12.98 -3.55 -5.91
N GLU A 104 -13.33 -2.27 -5.90
CA GLU A 104 -14.23 -1.68 -6.91
C GLU A 104 -13.68 -1.82 -8.33
N SER A 105 -12.37 -1.62 -8.51
CA SER A 105 -11.70 -1.78 -9.81
C SER A 105 -11.69 -3.24 -10.27
N LEU A 106 -11.36 -4.19 -9.38
CA LEU A 106 -11.43 -5.62 -9.68
C LEU A 106 -12.86 -6.04 -10.05
N PHE A 107 -13.86 -5.54 -9.31
CA PHE A 107 -15.26 -5.79 -9.62
C PHE A 107 -15.64 -5.26 -11.00
N ARG A 108 -15.30 -4.00 -11.31
CA ARG A 108 -15.53 -3.41 -12.62
C ARG A 108 -14.89 -4.26 -13.73
N ARG A 109 -13.63 -4.64 -13.55
CA ARG A 109 -12.88 -5.44 -14.51
C ARG A 109 -13.53 -6.81 -14.75
N SER A 110 -13.98 -7.50 -13.71
CA SER A 110 -14.69 -8.79 -13.84
C SER A 110 -16.02 -8.70 -14.61
N ARG A 111 -16.57 -7.49 -14.78
CA ARG A 111 -17.79 -7.24 -15.55
C ARG A 111 -17.52 -6.84 -17.00
N THR A 112 -16.32 -6.37 -17.30
CA THR A 112 -15.97 -5.77 -18.60
C THR A 112 -14.92 -6.56 -19.37
N ASP A 113 -14.13 -7.39 -18.70
CA ASP A 113 -13.05 -8.19 -19.28
C ASP A 113 -13.39 -9.68 -19.13
N ASP A 114 -13.88 -10.29 -20.21
CA ASP A 114 -14.25 -11.71 -20.25
C ASP A 114 -13.05 -12.66 -20.10
N THR A 115 -11.81 -12.14 -20.20
CA THR A 115 -10.58 -12.92 -20.00
C THR A 115 -10.10 -12.92 -18.56
N TYR A 116 -10.68 -12.07 -17.71
CA TYR A 116 -10.27 -11.93 -16.31
C TYR A 116 -10.90 -13.01 -15.42
N ALA A 117 -10.17 -14.10 -15.22
CA ALA A 117 -10.61 -15.26 -14.44
C ALA A 117 -10.28 -15.16 -12.94
N ASP A 118 -9.32 -14.32 -12.55
CA ASP A 118 -8.72 -14.32 -11.21
C ASP A 118 -9.46 -13.45 -10.19
N TYR A 119 -10.64 -12.92 -10.53
CA TYR A 119 -11.42 -12.01 -9.68
C TYR A 119 -11.59 -12.50 -8.23
N VAL A 120 -11.88 -13.78 -8.04
CA VAL A 120 -12.09 -14.35 -6.69
C VAL A 120 -10.78 -14.38 -5.90
N GLU A 121 -9.68 -14.77 -6.53
CA GLU A 121 -8.36 -14.85 -5.89
C GLU A 121 -7.84 -13.44 -5.57
N ASP A 122 -7.92 -12.52 -6.53
CA ASP A 122 -7.50 -11.14 -6.36
C ASP A 122 -8.33 -10.41 -5.29
N SER A 123 -9.65 -10.63 -5.27
CA SER A 123 -10.52 -10.07 -4.22
C SER A 123 -10.16 -10.62 -2.84
N ALA A 124 -9.83 -11.92 -2.75
CA ALA A 124 -9.42 -12.53 -1.49
C ALA A 124 -8.10 -11.94 -0.97
N LEU A 125 -7.16 -11.59 -1.86
CA LEU A 125 -5.92 -10.90 -1.48
C LEU A 125 -6.22 -9.55 -0.83
N VAL A 126 -7.13 -8.75 -1.41
CA VAL A 126 -7.50 -7.44 -0.88
C VAL A 126 -8.25 -7.57 0.46
N ILE A 127 -9.19 -8.52 0.57
CA ILE A 127 -9.91 -8.79 1.82
C ILE A 127 -8.95 -9.17 2.94
N ARG A 128 -7.97 -10.06 2.68
CA ARG A 128 -6.92 -10.38 3.66
C ARG A 128 -6.06 -9.18 4.02
N GLY A 129 -5.86 -8.23 3.09
CA GLY A 129 -5.22 -6.95 3.39
C GLY A 129 -6.00 -6.16 4.43
N LEU A 130 -7.32 -6.00 4.21
CA LEU A 130 -8.23 -5.32 5.15
C LEU A 130 -8.25 -6.02 6.52
N GLU A 131 -8.32 -7.35 6.55
CA GLU A 131 -8.29 -8.13 7.81
C GLU A 131 -6.99 -7.90 8.61
N ARG A 132 -5.85 -7.88 7.91
CA ARG A 132 -4.54 -7.59 8.54
C ARG A 132 -4.51 -6.18 9.13
N MET A 133 -5.06 -5.20 8.44
CA MET A 133 -5.12 -3.83 8.93
C MET A 133 -5.98 -3.72 10.21
N ILE A 134 -7.17 -4.31 10.20
CA ILE A 134 -8.09 -4.29 11.36
C ILE A 134 -7.50 -5.05 12.55
N THR A 135 -6.84 -6.19 12.30
CA THR A 135 -6.23 -6.98 13.39
C THR A 135 -4.97 -6.31 13.93
N GLY A 136 -4.20 -5.65 13.07
CA GLY A 136 -3.00 -4.90 13.45
C GLY A 136 -3.32 -3.72 14.37
N SER A 137 -4.35 -2.93 14.05
CA SER A 137 -4.73 -1.80 14.90
C SER A 137 -5.16 -2.22 16.30
N VAL A 138 -5.89 -3.34 16.42
CA VAL A 138 -6.33 -3.87 17.71
C VAL A 138 -5.14 -4.34 18.56
N LEU A 139 -4.06 -4.84 17.95
CA LEU A 139 -2.84 -5.21 18.67
C LEU A 139 -2.10 -3.99 19.24
N GLU A 140 -2.08 -2.87 18.51
CA GLU A 140 -1.50 -1.60 19.00
C GLU A 140 -2.25 -1.10 20.23
N ASP A 141 -3.60 -1.11 20.21
CA ASP A 141 -4.42 -0.73 21.37
C ASP A 141 -4.08 -1.54 22.63
N PHE A 142 -3.81 -2.85 22.49
CA PHE A 142 -3.41 -3.71 23.62
C PHE A 142 -2.01 -3.40 24.14
N VAL A 143 -1.05 -3.08 23.25
CA VAL A 143 0.32 -2.75 23.64
C VAL A 143 0.37 -1.39 24.35
N ASP A 144 -0.37 -0.40 23.86
CA ASP A 144 -0.47 0.91 24.49
C ASP A 144 -1.14 0.84 25.86
N ALA A 145 -2.20 0.03 26.00
CA ALA A 145 -2.84 -0.23 27.28
C ALA A 145 -1.92 -0.94 28.29
N ALA A 146 -0.99 -1.78 27.82
CA ALA A 146 -0.02 -2.49 28.67
C ALA A 146 1.18 -1.62 29.07
N ASN A 147 1.60 -0.68 28.22
CA ASN A 147 2.72 0.23 28.48
C ASN A 147 2.33 1.51 29.25
N GLY A 148 1.03 1.81 29.36
CA GLY A 148 0.48 2.93 30.14
C GLY A 148 0.22 2.64 31.64
N GLN A 149 0.74 1.54 32.19
CA GLN A 149 0.68 1.19 33.62
C GLN A 149 2.01 1.40 34.35
#